data_AF-A0A7S4MBD7-F1
#
_entry.id   AF-A0A7S4MBD7-F1
#
_cell.length_a   1.000
_cell.length_b   1.000
_cell.length_c   1.000
_cell.angle_alpha   90.00
_cell.angle_beta   90.00
_cell.angle_gamma   90.00
#
_symmetry.space_group_name_H-M   'P 1'
#
loop_
_entity.id
_entity.type
_entity.pdbx_description
1 polymer ?
#
loop_
_entity_poly.entity_id
_entity_poly.type
_entity_poly.pdbx_seq_one_letter_code
_entity_poly.pdbx_strand_id
1 'polypeptide(L)'
;KIIDDPRYKLLRLLADRKAAFYEFIEMLRNEEARKIQEDQGKAREDFMELLKEHTELGWNDSFRKFSQAVENDKRWFGLRSDIERECLFEEHLLELKRAS
;
A
#
# COMPACT_ATOMS: atom_id res chain seq x y z
N LYS A 1 2.90 -35.43 6.28
CA LYS A 1 4.12 -36.00 6.91
C LYS A 1 5.23 -35.92 5.86
N ILE A 2 6.18 -34.99 5.99
CA ILE A 2 7.22 -34.70 4.97
C ILE A 2 8.38 -35.73 5.00
N ILE A 3 8.39 -36.58 6.04
CA ILE A 3 9.46 -37.54 6.36
C ILE A 3 9.69 -38.59 5.26
N ASP A 4 8.67 -38.93 4.47
CA ASP A 4 8.77 -39.96 3.42
C ASP A 4 9.08 -39.41 2.02
N ASP A 5 9.24 -38.09 1.87
CA ASP A 5 9.56 -37.46 0.57
C ASP A 5 11.03 -37.70 0.18
N PRO A 6 11.33 -38.26 -1.01
CA PRO A 6 12.72 -38.47 -1.48
C PRO A 6 13.58 -37.21 -1.50
N ARG A 7 12.97 -36.03 -1.72
CA ARG A 7 13.64 -34.71 -1.66
C ARG A 7 14.12 -34.39 -0.25
N TYR A 8 13.44 -34.91 0.78
CA TYR A 8 13.82 -34.79 2.19
C TYR A 8 15.09 -35.61 2.51
N LYS A 9 15.36 -36.69 1.76
CA LYS A 9 16.57 -37.52 1.92
C LYS A 9 17.79 -37.00 1.15
N LEU A 10 17.60 -36.08 0.19
CA LEU A 10 18.66 -35.47 -0.63
C LEU A 10 19.38 -34.30 0.04
N LEU A 11 18.75 -33.63 1.02
CA LEU A 11 19.39 -32.64 1.87
C LEU A 11 20.26 -33.40 2.90
N ARG A 12 21.52 -33.65 2.53
CA ARG A 12 22.48 -34.54 3.21
C ARG A 12 22.85 -34.10 4.63
N LEU A 13 22.64 -32.83 5.01
CA LEU A 13 22.87 -32.30 6.35
C LEU A 13 21.60 -31.63 6.89
N LEU A 14 21.29 -31.84 8.18
CA LEU A 14 20.20 -31.15 8.87
C LEU A 14 20.29 -29.62 8.76
N ALA A 15 21.52 -29.09 8.62
CA ALA A 15 21.79 -27.68 8.43
C ALA A 15 21.19 -27.13 7.12
N ASP A 16 21.34 -27.85 6.00
CA ASP A 16 20.83 -27.43 4.70
C ASP A 16 19.29 -27.40 4.69
N ARG A 17 18.65 -28.32 5.41
CA ARG A 17 17.18 -28.34 5.58
C ARG A 17 16.69 -27.13 6.36
N LYS A 18 17.42 -26.76 7.41
CA LYS A 18 17.10 -25.61 8.24
C LYS A 18 17.30 -24.30 7.48
N ALA A 19 18.37 -24.20 6.68
CA ALA A 19 18.64 -23.05 5.81
C ALA A 19 17.54 -22.86 4.76
N ALA A 20 17.21 -23.92 4.00
CA ALA A 20 16.16 -23.88 2.99
C ALA A 20 14.78 -23.51 3.58
N PHE A 21 14.50 -23.97 4.80
CA PHE A 21 13.27 -23.59 5.51
C PHE A 21 13.26 -22.10 5.86
N TYR A 22 14.35 -21.55 6.42
CA TYR A 22 14.39 -20.11 6.73
C TYR A 22 14.35 -19.24 5.49
N GLU A 23 15.05 -19.61 4.42
CA GLU A 23 14.97 -18.91 3.13
C GLU A 23 13.54 -18.89 2.59
N PHE A 24 12.81 -20.00 2.70
CA PHE A 24 11.41 -20.06 2.32
C PHE A 24 10.53 -19.12 3.18
N ILE A 25 10.73 -19.08 4.50
CA ILE A 25 10.00 -18.17 5.39
C ILE A 25 10.30 -16.71 5.07
N GLU A 26 11.56 -16.35 4.81
CA GLU A 26 11.95 -15.00 4.42
C GLU A 26 11.38 -14.63 3.03
N MET A 27 11.39 -15.54 2.07
CA MET A 27 10.76 -15.33 0.77
C MET A 27 9.26 -15.04 0.92
N LEU A 28 8.54 -15.78 1.77
CA LEU A 28 7.12 -15.53 2.03
C LEU A 28 6.89 -14.17 2.67
N ARG A 29 7.71 -13.77 3.64
CA ARG A 29 7.64 -12.44 4.28
C ARG A 29 7.88 -11.32 3.27
N ASN A 30 8.87 -11.49 2.40
CA ASN A 30 9.20 -10.51 1.37
C ASN A 30 8.08 -10.38 0.33
N GLU A 31 7.47 -11.50 -0.07
CA GLU A 31 6.33 -11.51 -0.99
C GLU A 31 5.11 -10.79 -0.37
N GLU A 32 4.80 -11.08 0.89
CA GLU A 32 3.71 -10.42 1.61
C GLU A 32 3.98 -8.91 1.76
N ALA A 33 5.20 -8.53 2.13
CA ALA A 33 5.61 -7.13 2.23
C ALA A 33 5.51 -6.41 0.88
N ARG A 34 5.91 -7.06 -0.23
CA ARG A 34 5.79 -6.50 -1.58
C ARG A 34 4.33 -6.28 -1.95
N LYS A 35 3.47 -7.27 -1.73
CA LYS A 35 2.03 -7.14 -2.02
C LYS A 35 1.39 -5.99 -1.21
N ILE A 36 1.75 -5.88 0.06
CA ILE A 36 1.33 -4.77 0.92
C ILE A 36 1.81 -3.42 0.37
N GLN A 37 3.03 -3.34 -0.18
CA GLN A 37 3.53 -2.11 -0.80
C GLN A 37 2.83 -1.77 -2.11
N GLU A 38 2.57 -2.77 -2.96
CA GLU A 38 1.83 -2.61 -4.22
C GLU A 38 0.41 -2.14 -3.98
N ASP A 39 -0.32 -2.77 -3.05
CA ASP A 39 -1.69 -2.39 -2.67
C ASP A 39 -1.74 -0.93 -2.15
N GLN A 40 -0.69 -0.49 -1.47
CA GLN A 40 -0.57 0.89 -0.98
C GLN A 40 -0.18 1.90 -2.05
N GLY A 41 0.67 1.50 -3.00
CA GLY A 41 0.96 2.30 -4.18
C GLY A 41 -0.33 2.58 -4.94
N LYS A 42 -1.14 1.54 -5.18
CA LYS A 42 -2.44 1.67 -5.82
C LYS A 42 -3.42 2.54 -5.03
N ALA A 43 -3.50 2.36 -3.71
CA ALA A 43 -4.36 3.18 -2.87
C ALA A 43 -4.02 4.68 -2.95
N ARG A 44 -2.73 5.03 -3.10
CA ARG A 44 -2.30 6.42 -3.33
C ARG A 44 -2.70 6.93 -4.70
N GLU A 45 -2.51 6.13 -5.75
CA GLU A 45 -2.93 6.50 -7.11
C GLU A 45 -4.44 6.75 -7.16
N ASP A 46 -5.23 5.85 -6.60
CA ASP A 46 -6.69 5.94 -6.53
C ASP A 46 -7.13 7.21 -5.74
N PHE A 47 -6.44 7.54 -4.65
CA PHE A 47 -6.73 8.76 -3.87
C PHE A 47 -6.37 10.05 -4.64
N MET A 48 -5.25 10.04 -5.38
CA MET A 48 -4.86 11.19 -6.22
C MET A 48 -5.81 11.37 -7.39
N GLU A 49 -6.37 10.30 -7.95
CA GLU A 49 -7.42 10.37 -8.95
C GLU A 49 -8.70 10.98 -8.36
N LEU A 50 -9.12 10.53 -7.17
CA LEU A 50 -10.27 11.10 -6.45
C LEU A 50 -10.13 12.62 -6.22
N LEU A 51 -8.93 13.10 -5.87
CA LEU A 51 -8.64 14.53 -5.73
C LEU A 51 -8.80 15.27 -7.06
N LYS A 52 -8.25 14.73 -8.15
CA LYS A 52 -8.31 15.35 -9.49
C LYS A 52 -9.73 15.36 -10.07
N GLU A 53 -10.55 14.36 -9.74
CA GLU A 53 -11.96 14.30 -10.14
C GLU A 53 -12.83 15.33 -9.41
N HIS A 54 -12.44 15.76 -8.21
CA HIS A 54 -13.09 16.85 -7.47
C HIS A 54 -12.67 18.21 -8.02
N THR A 55 -13.11 18.51 -9.25
CA THR A 55 -12.78 19.75 -9.98
C THR A 55 -13.24 21.04 -9.30
N GLU A 56 -14.16 20.95 -8.35
CA GLU A 56 -14.62 22.06 -7.52
C GLU A 56 -13.63 22.45 -6.41
N LEU A 57 -12.56 21.68 -6.19
CA LEU A 57 -11.53 22.00 -5.22
C LEU A 57 -10.74 23.24 -5.64
N GLY A 58 -10.72 24.23 -4.75
CA GLY A 58 -9.84 25.39 -4.81
C GLY A 58 -8.64 25.23 -3.87
N TRP A 59 -7.57 25.98 -4.12
CA TRP A 59 -6.36 25.96 -3.28
C TRP A 59 -6.57 26.38 -1.82
N ASN A 60 -7.73 26.96 -1.47
CA ASN A 60 -8.10 27.37 -0.12
C ASN A 60 -9.15 26.46 0.53
N ASP A 61 -9.52 25.35 -0.10
CA ASP A 61 -10.47 24.41 0.46
C ASP A 61 -9.91 23.70 1.70
N SER A 62 -10.82 23.33 2.59
CA SER A 62 -10.46 22.63 3.83
C SER A 62 -10.54 21.11 3.65
N PHE A 63 -9.58 20.40 4.23
CA PHE A 63 -9.56 18.94 4.24
C PHE A 63 -10.86 18.35 4.84
N ARG A 64 -11.41 18.99 5.89
CA ARG A 64 -12.68 18.57 6.51
C ARG A 64 -13.87 18.61 5.55
N LYS A 65 -13.96 19.63 4.71
CA LYS A 65 -15.05 19.74 3.72
C LYS A 65 -14.89 18.68 2.64
N PHE A 66 -13.65 18.49 2.16
CA PHE A 66 -13.34 17.46 1.17
C PHE A 66 -13.65 16.06 1.71
N SER A 67 -13.21 15.73 2.93
CA SER A 67 -13.41 14.42 3.54
C SER A 67 -14.89 14.06 3.68
N GLN A 68 -15.74 15.03 4.03
CA GLN A 68 -17.20 14.84 4.06
C GLN A 68 -17.81 14.60 2.67
N ALA A 69 -17.26 15.23 1.63
CA ALA A 69 -17.74 15.05 0.27
C ALA A 69 -17.43 13.64 -0.27
N VAL A 70 -16.27 13.08 0.11
CA VAL A 70 -15.77 11.80 -0.41
C VAL A 70 -15.89 10.62 0.55
N GLU A 71 -16.55 10.80 1.71
CA GLU A 71 -16.62 9.76 2.76
C GLU A 71 -17.25 8.44 2.29
N ASN A 72 -18.04 8.46 1.22
CA ASN A 72 -18.68 7.29 0.63
C ASN A 72 -17.89 6.70 -0.55
N ASP A 73 -16.82 7.36 -1.01
CA ASP A 73 -15.96 6.82 -2.07
C ASP A 73 -15.04 5.74 -1.48
N LYS A 74 -14.95 4.60 -2.16
CA LYS A 74 -14.16 3.45 -1.71
C LYS A 74 -12.67 3.79 -1.64
N ARG A 75 -12.20 4.68 -2.53
CA ARG A 75 -10.81 5.14 -2.65
C ARG A 75 -10.39 5.94 -1.41
N TRP A 76 -11.34 6.57 -0.71
CA TRP A 76 -11.09 7.25 0.57
C TRP A 76 -10.50 6.30 1.62
N PHE A 77 -10.97 5.06 1.68
CA PHE A 77 -10.58 4.07 2.68
C PHE A 77 -9.30 3.28 2.33
N GLY A 78 -8.72 3.48 1.14
CA GLY A 78 -7.53 2.76 0.70
C GLY A 78 -6.25 3.15 1.46
N LEU A 79 -6.16 4.40 1.91
CA LEU A 79 -5.00 4.93 2.63
C LEU A 79 -5.00 4.53 4.12
N ARG A 80 -3.80 4.38 4.69
CA ARG A 80 -3.62 3.83 6.04
C ARG A 80 -4.01 4.78 7.16
N SER A 81 -3.96 6.08 6.90
CA SER A 81 -4.11 7.09 7.94
C SER A 81 -4.68 8.40 7.40
N ASP A 82 -5.37 9.13 8.26
CA ASP A 82 -5.82 10.49 7.95
C ASP A 82 -4.66 11.45 7.73
N ILE A 83 -3.53 11.24 8.40
CA ILE A 83 -2.31 12.03 8.19
C ILE A 83 -1.84 11.92 6.73
N GLU A 84 -1.81 10.70 6.18
CA GLU A 84 -1.43 10.48 4.78
C GLU A 84 -2.43 11.13 3.81
N ARG A 85 -3.73 11.02 4.09
CA ARG A 85 -4.78 11.68 3.30
C ARG A 85 -4.61 13.20 3.30
N GLU A 86 -4.36 13.78 4.47
CA GLU A 86 -4.22 15.23 4.65
C GLU A 86 -2.95 15.75 3.96
N CYS A 87 -1.81 15.04 4.06
CA CYS A 87 -0.60 15.41 3.33
C CYS A 87 -0.79 15.40 1.81
N LEU A 88 -1.43 14.36 1.26
CA LEU A 88 -1.70 14.28 -0.19
C LEU A 88 -2.68 15.37 -0.65
N PHE A 89 -3.69 15.66 0.17
CA PHE A 89 -4.62 16.76 -0.08
C PHE A 89 -3.90 18.11 -0.11
N GLU A 90 -3.06 18.41 0.89
CA GLU A 90 -2.29 19.65 0.95
C GLU A 90 -1.31 19.79 -0.23
N GLU A 91 -0.63 18.70 -0.60
CA GLU A 91 0.24 18.67 -1.78
C GLU A 91 -0.54 19.02 -3.05
N HIS A 92 -1.72 18.43 -3.25
CA HIS A 92 -2.58 18.74 -4.37
C HIS A 92 -3.06 20.21 -4.38
N LEU A 93 -3.43 20.75 -3.22
CA LEU A 93 -3.82 22.17 -3.13
C LEU A 93 -2.66 23.12 -3.47
N LEU A 94 -1.43 22.76 -3.09
CA LEU A 94 -0.24 23.51 -3.47
C LEU A 94 0.00 23.48 -4.99
N GLU A 95 -0.26 22.35 -5.65
CA GLU A 95 -0.22 22.24 -7.11
C GLU A 95 -1.28 23.14 -7.77
N LEU A 96 -2.52 23.11 -7.28
CA LEU A 96 -3.59 24.00 -7.77
C LEU A 96 -3.22 25.47 -7.60
N LYS A 97 -2.59 25.84 -6.48
CA LYS A 97 -2.12 27.20 -6.23
C LYS A 97 -1.01 27.63 -7.20
N ARG A 98 -0.10 26.71 -7.56
CA ARG A 98 1.00 26.96 -8.50
C ARG A 98 0.51 27.05 -9.94
N ALA A 99 -0.59 26.37 -10.27
CA ALA A 99 -1.20 26.38 -11.59
C ALA A 99 -2.16 27.57 -11.83
N SER A 100 -2.55 28.29 -10.77
CA SER A 100 -3.36 29.51 -10.81
C SER A 100 -2.52 30.76 -11.09
#